data_AF-A0A2D6KX29-F1
#
_entry.id   AF-A0A2D6KX29-F1
#
_cell.length_a   1.000
_cell.length_b   1.000
_cell.length_c   1.000
_cell.angle_alpha   90.00
_cell.angle_beta   90.00
_cell.angle_gamma   90.00
#
_symmetry.space_group_name_H-M   'P 1'
#
loop_
_entity.id
_entity.type
_entity.pdbx_description
1 polymer ?
#
loop_
_entity_poly.entity_id
_entity_poly.type
_entity_poly.pdbx_seq_one_letter_code
_entity_poly.pdbx_strand_id
1 'polypeptide(L)'
;MLELVKKIAVIIVIATLYGFFSFSIVDMVIEEPDYEDFCPMKPAPVRRTISEEQECPSFIEPTEADFEDCNEREGDIQYLRDEFGCRESFECNTCRGVYEEAGKEHRLYGFIITSILGVLAIIISLYIKSKTDVVEWVFSGFLIGGIVSIFIGTISYFHDMGRFIKPFILLAEIALIIFIAVKTAMKQKKP
;
A
#
# COMPACT_ATOMS: atom_id res chain seq x y z
N MET A 1 -37.54 2.00 16.62
CA MET A 1 -36.14 1.82 17.04
C MET A 1 -35.53 0.56 16.43
N LEU A 2 -36.15 -0.62 16.60
CA LEU A 2 -35.66 -1.89 16.05
C LEU A 2 -35.43 -1.89 14.53
N GLU A 3 -36.37 -1.35 13.74
CA GLU A 3 -36.26 -1.30 12.27
C GLU A 3 -35.12 -0.39 11.77
N LEU A 4 -34.87 0.72 12.48
CA LEU A 4 -33.74 1.60 12.16
C LEU A 4 -32.39 0.93 12.44
N VAL A 5 -32.31 0.19 13.56
CA VAL A 5 -31.11 -0.58 13.93
C VAL A 5 -30.83 -1.67 12.90
N LYS A 6 -31.85 -2.39 12.43
CA LYS A 6 -31.69 -3.40 11.36
C LYS A 6 -31.16 -2.78 10.06
N LYS A 7 -31.73 -1.65 9.62
CA LYS A 7 -31.29 -0.94 8.40
C LYS A 7 -29.81 -0.55 8.49
N ILE A 8 -29.41 0.09 9.59
CA ILE A 8 -28.03 0.53 9.81
C ILE A 8 -27.07 -0.67 9.86
N ALA A 9 -27.45 -1.75 10.57
CA ALA A 9 -26.63 -2.95 10.67
C ALA A 9 -26.35 -3.57 9.29
N VAL A 10 -27.38 -3.71 8.44
CA VAL A 10 -27.22 -4.24 7.07
C VAL A 10 -26.28 -3.36 6.24
N ILE A 11 -26.46 -2.03 6.29
CA ILE A 11 -25.62 -1.07 5.56
C ILE A 11 -24.15 -1.21 5.97
N ILE A 12 -23.86 -1.28 7.27
CA ILE A 12 -22.49 -1.41 7.79
C ILE A 12 -21.86 -2.72 7.35
N VAL A 13 -22.60 -3.84 7.43
CA VAL A 13 -22.10 -5.15 7.01
C VAL A 13 -21.75 -5.13 5.52
N ILE A 14 -22.62 -4.59 4.67
CA ILE A 14 -22.37 -4.51 3.23
C ILE A 14 -21.18 -3.59 2.93
N ALA A 15 -21.09 -2.43 3.58
CA ALA A 15 -19.97 -1.52 3.40
C ALA A 15 -18.63 -2.18 3.79
N THR A 16 -18.62 -2.93 4.89
CA THR A 16 -17.43 -3.64 5.38
C THR A 16 -17.03 -4.77 4.44
N LEU A 17 -17.99 -5.62 4.02
CA LEU A 17 -17.73 -6.70 3.06
C LEU A 17 -17.26 -6.17 1.71
N TYR A 18 -17.85 -5.05 1.25
CA TYR A 18 -17.40 -4.40 0.03
C TYR A 18 -15.96 -3.87 0.16
N GLY A 19 -15.61 -3.27 1.31
CA GLY A 19 -14.24 -2.86 1.59
C GLY A 19 -13.26 -4.03 1.48
N PHE A 20 -13.52 -5.12 2.20
CA PHE A 20 -12.69 -6.35 2.10
C PHE A 20 -12.62 -6.89 0.68
N PHE A 21 -13.74 -6.90 -0.04
CA PHE A 21 -13.78 -7.33 -1.44
C PHE A 21 -12.87 -6.47 -2.33
N SER A 22 -12.91 -5.15 -2.19
CA SER A 22 -12.06 -4.24 -2.97
C SER A 22 -10.57 -4.48 -2.69
N PHE A 23 -10.18 -4.68 -1.43
CA PHE A 23 -8.79 -5.01 -1.09
C PHE A 23 -8.37 -6.39 -1.58
N SER A 24 -9.25 -7.39 -1.47
CA SER A 24 -8.99 -8.73 -1.98
C SER A 24 -8.75 -8.74 -3.50
N ILE A 25 -9.37 -7.82 -4.26
CA ILE A 25 -9.10 -7.67 -5.69
C ILE A 25 -7.68 -7.12 -5.92
N VAL A 26 -7.20 -6.21 -5.09
CA VAL A 26 -5.82 -5.70 -5.19
C VAL A 26 -4.83 -6.86 -5.02
N ASP A 27 -4.98 -7.63 -3.94
CA ASP A 27 -4.12 -8.77 -3.62
C ASP A 27 -4.17 -9.86 -4.70
N MET A 28 -5.30 -10.00 -5.38
CA MET A 28 -5.46 -10.95 -6.50
C MET A 28 -4.74 -10.49 -7.77
N VAL A 29 -4.66 -9.18 -8.02
CA VAL A 29 -4.09 -8.63 -9.26
C VAL A 29 -2.59 -8.36 -9.10
N ILE A 30 -2.14 -8.02 -7.90
CA ILE A 30 -0.79 -7.57 -7.60
C ILE A 30 -0.34 -8.26 -6.33
N GLU A 31 0.69 -9.08 -6.46
CA GLU A 31 1.30 -9.76 -5.34
C GLU A 31 1.96 -8.73 -4.40
N GLU A 32 1.77 -8.92 -3.09
CA GLU A 32 2.45 -8.09 -2.10
C GLU A 32 3.94 -8.48 -2.10
N PRO A 33 4.87 -7.51 -2.19
CA PRO A 33 6.30 -7.83 -2.19
C PRO A 33 6.70 -8.43 -0.83
N ASP A 34 7.20 -9.67 -0.83
CA ASP A 34 7.75 -10.29 0.37
C ASP A 34 9.21 -9.85 0.58
N TYR A 35 9.56 -9.45 1.79
CA TYR A 35 10.92 -8.99 2.11
C TYR A 35 11.98 -10.05 1.80
N GLU A 36 11.68 -11.33 2.03
CA GLU A 36 12.64 -12.43 1.80
C GLU A 36 12.97 -12.65 0.32
N ASP A 37 12.09 -12.23 -0.60
CA ASP A 37 12.35 -12.30 -2.04
C ASP A 37 13.41 -11.28 -2.49
N PHE A 38 13.50 -10.14 -1.79
CA PHE A 38 14.44 -9.07 -2.09
C PHE A 38 15.71 -9.18 -1.23
N CYS A 39 15.55 -9.44 0.06
CA CYS A 39 16.59 -9.46 1.07
C CYS A 39 16.68 -10.85 1.74
N PRO A 40 17.01 -11.92 1.00
CA PRO A 40 17.07 -13.25 1.58
C PRO A 40 18.08 -13.29 2.73
N MET A 41 17.65 -13.78 3.89
CA MET A 41 18.58 -13.98 5.01
C MET A 41 19.63 -15.02 4.64
N LYS A 42 20.80 -14.56 4.16
CA LYS A 42 21.98 -15.42 4.04
C LYS A 42 22.32 -15.91 5.45
N PRO A 43 22.44 -17.24 5.68
CA PRO A 43 22.81 -17.74 7.00
C PRO A 43 24.18 -17.14 7.35
N ALA A 44 24.21 -16.28 8.37
CA ALA A 44 25.48 -15.76 8.86
C ALA A 44 26.33 -16.96 9.29
N PRO A 45 27.61 -17.04 8.88
CA PRO A 45 28.49 -18.08 9.40
C PRO A 45 28.44 -17.98 10.93
N VAL A 46 28.19 -19.12 11.58
CA VAL A 46 28.14 -19.20 13.04
C VAL A 46 29.42 -18.56 13.55
N ARG A 47 29.29 -17.48 14.35
CA ARG A 47 30.44 -16.83 14.99
C ARG A 47 31.16 -17.89 15.82
N ARG A 48 32.20 -18.50 15.26
CA ARG A 48 33.15 -19.28 16.03
C ARG A 48 33.90 -18.28 16.89
N THR A 49 34.11 -18.62 18.15
CA THR A 49 34.99 -17.84 19.03
C THR A 49 36.33 -17.75 18.31
N ILE A 50 36.72 -16.54 17.90
CA ILE A 50 38.04 -16.30 17.32
C ILE A 50 39.03 -16.81 18.37
N SER A 51 39.81 -17.84 18.03
CA SER A 51 40.89 -18.31 18.90
C SER A 51 41.81 -17.11 19.14
N GLU A 52 42.31 -16.91 20.36
CA GLU A 52 43.25 -15.81 20.67
C GLU A 52 44.51 -15.80 19.77
N GLU A 53 44.77 -16.89 19.03
CA GLU A 53 45.88 -17.06 18.10
C GLU A 53 45.55 -16.75 16.62
N GLN A 54 44.31 -16.36 16.28
CA GLN A 54 43.91 -16.18 14.88
C GLN A 54 44.01 -14.71 14.44
N GLU A 55 45.09 -14.37 13.73
CA GLU A 55 45.25 -13.06 13.07
C GLU A 55 44.40 -12.98 11.79
N CYS A 56 43.43 -12.08 11.75
CA CYS A 56 42.73 -11.77 10.50
C CYS A 56 43.68 -11.06 9.51
N PRO A 57 43.64 -11.40 8.21
CA PRO A 57 44.44 -10.69 7.21
C PRO A 57 44.04 -9.21 7.14
N SER A 58 44.96 -8.36 6.69
CA SER A 58 44.70 -6.93 6.50
C SER A 58 43.55 -6.73 5.50
N PHE A 59 42.46 -6.13 5.96
CA PHE A 59 41.28 -5.83 5.18
C PHE A 59 41.29 -4.38 4.69
N ILE A 60 40.94 -4.16 3.42
CA ILE A 60 40.79 -2.81 2.86
C ILE A 60 39.41 -2.29 3.25
N GLU A 61 39.37 -1.25 4.08
CA GLU A 61 38.10 -0.64 4.46
C GLU A 61 37.47 0.14 3.29
N PRO A 62 36.13 0.18 3.20
CA PRO A 62 35.44 0.99 2.19
C PRO A 62 35.86 2.46 2.32
N THR A 63 36.14 3.08 1.19
CA THR A 63 36.47 4.51 1.11
C THR A 63 35.20 5.35 1.20
N GLU A 64 35.34 6.66 1.47
CA GLU A 64 34.19 7.59 1.43
C GLU A 64 33.46 7.56 0.08
N ALA A 65 34.19 7.37 -1.02
CA ALA A 65 33.61 7.22 -2.35
C ALA A 65 32.75 5.95 -2.49
N ASP A 66 33.14 4.85 -1.84
CA ASP A 66 32.35 3.61 -1.83
C ASP A 66 31.05 3.79 -1.03
N PHE A 67 31.09 4.55 0.07
CA PHE A 67 29.88 4.89 0.83
C PHE A 67 28.95 5.81 0.04
N GLU A 68 29.50 6.82 -0.65
CA GLU A 68 28.70 7.74 -1.47
C GLU A 68 28.03 6.99 -2.63
N ASP A 69 28.80 6.19 -3.39
CA ASP A 69 28.28 5.36 -4.49
C ASP A 69 27.22 4.35 -4.01
N CYS A 70 27.39 3.76 -2.82
CA CYS A 70 26.40 2.82 -2.29
C CYS A 70 25.12 3.54 -1.83
N ASN A 71 25.26 4.70 -1.18
CA ASN A 71 24.13 5.52 -0.75
C ASN A 71 23.33 6.06 -1.94
N GLU A 72 24.00 6.44 -3.04
CA GLU A 72 23.33 6.86 -4.28
C GLU A 72 22.44 5.76 -4.88
N ARG A 73 22.79 4.50 -4.63
CA ARG A 73 22.00 3.33 -5.05
C ARG A 73 20.99 2.86 -4.00
N GLU A 74 20.73 3.69 -2.98
CA GLU A 74 19.87 3.36 -1.83
C GLU A 74 20.27 2.07 -1.10
N GLY A 75 21.56 1.74 -1.14
CA GLY A 75 22.13 0.55 -0.51
C GLY A 75 22.86 0.85 0.78
N ASP A 76 23.13 -0.21 1.53
CA ASP A 76 23.97 -0.18 2.73
C ASP A 76 25.19 -1.09 2.53
N ILE A 77 26.38 -0.64 2.95
CA ILE A 77 27.60 -1.45 2.86
C ILE A 77 27.51 -2.65 3.81
N GLN A 78 27.64 -3.86 3.26
CA GLN A 78 27.67 -5.11 4.01
C GLN A 78 29.03 -5.79 3.91
N TYR A 79 29.60 -6.13 5.06
CA TYR A 79 30.86 -6.84 5.14
C TYR A 79 30.63 -8.35 4.98
N LEU A 80 31.23 -8.92 3.94
CA LEU A 80 31.34 -10.35 3.74
C LEU A 80 32.44 -10.89 4.65
N ARG A 81 32.10 -11.94 5.39
CA ARG A 81 33.00 -12.60 6.33
C ARG A 81 33.32 -14.00 5.86
N ASP A 82 34.57 -14.40 6.05
CA ASP A 82 35.01 -15.76 5.79
C ASP A 82 34.47 -16.76 6.83
N GLU A 83 34.86 -18.04 6.69
CA GLU A 83 34.49 -19.12 7.62
C GLU A 83 34.97 -18.91 9.06
N PHE A 84 35.94 -17.99 9.25
CA PHE A 84 36.52 -17.65 10.54
C PHE A 84 35.96 -16.37 11.14
N GLY A 85 35.07 -15.68 10.42
CA GLY A 85 34.46 -14.43 10.85
C GLY A 85 35.30 -13.18 10.57
N CYS A 86 36.43 -13.30 9.88
CA CYS A 86 37.24 -12.18 9.44
C CYS A 86 36.60 -11.49 8.23
N ARG A 87 36.75 -10.15 8.13
CA ARG A 87 36.26 -9.38 6.98
C ARG A 87 37.13 -9.68 5.77
N GLU A 88 36.53 -10.20 4.70
CA GLU A 88 37.24 -10.54 3.45
C GLU A 88 36.97 -9.48 2.38
N SER A 89 35.72 -9.09 2.22
CA SER A 89 35.28 -8.11 1.23
C SER A 89 34.05 -7.34 1.73
N PHE A 90 33.66 -6.31 1.01
CA PHE A 90 32.41 -5.61 1.24
C PHE A 90 31.59 -5.57 -0.06
N GLU A 91 30.27 -5.60 0.07
CA GLU A 91 29.32 -5.42 -1.03
C GLU A 91 28.32 -4.31 -0.67
N CYS A 92 27.91 -3.54 -1.67
CA CYS A 92 26.79 -2.62 -1.49
C CYS A 92 25.48 -3.40 -1.59
N ASN A 93 24.74 -3.52 -0.50
CA ASN A 93 23.46 -4.22 -0.48
C ASN A 93 22.32 -3.23 -0.73
N THR A 94 21.76 -3.26 -1.95
CA THR A 94 20.63 -2.42 -2.37
C THR A 94 19.26 -3.05 -2.11
N CYS A 95 19.19 -4.21 -1.44
CA CYS A 95 17.96 -4.98 -1.33
C CYS A 95 16.81 -4.20 -0.66
N ARG A 96 17.13 -3.36 0.34
CA ARG A 96 16.13 -2.52 1.01
C ARG A 96 15.53 -1.50 0.03
N GLY A 97 16.37 -0.84 -0.77
CA GLY A 97 15.91 0.13 -1.77
C GLY A 97 14.95 -0.51 -2.77
N VAL A 98 15.34 -1.68 -3.33
CA VAL A 98 14.51 -2.41 -4.30
C VAL A 98 13.19 -2.89 -3.68
N TYR A 99 13.21 -3.39 -2.44
CA TYR A 99 12.00 -3.77 -1.70
C TYR A 99 11.08 -2.57 -1.44
N GLU A 100 11.64 -1.45 -0.99
CA GLU A 100 10.87 -0.22 -0.75
C GLU A 100 10.25 0.32 -2.04
N GLU A 101 10.98 0.26 -3.16
CA GLU A 101 10.48 0.64 -4.48
C GLU A 101 9.33 -0.25 -4.94
N ALA A 102 9.48 -1.58 -4.86
CA ALA A 102 8.41 -2.54 -5.16
C ALA A 102 7.18 -2.30 -4.28
N GLY A 103 7.38 -2.01 -2.99
CA GLY A 103 6.32 -1.65 -2.06
C GLY A 103 5.57 -0.37 -2.45
N LYS A 104 6.29 0.65 -2.92
CA LYS A 104 5.69 1.91 -3.41
C LYS A 104 4.82 1.66 -4.64
N GLU A 105 5.31 0.85 -5.59
CA GLU A 105 4.54 0.48 -6.79
C GLU A 105 3.27 -0.29 -6.43
N HIS A 106 3.37 -1.31 -5.58
CA HIS A 106 2.23 -2.09 -5.10
C HIS A 106 1.15 -1.17 -4.49
N ARG A 107 1.53 -0.25 -3.60
CA ARG A 107 0.60 0.70 -2.97
C ARG A 107 -0.02 1.69 -3.96
N LEU A 108 0.73 2.15 -4.96
CA LEU A 108 0.22 3.01 -6.03
C LEU A 108 -0.88 2.30 -6.83
N TYR A 109 -0.61 1.08 -7.30
CA TYR A 109 -1.59 0.36 -8.09
C TYR A 109 -2.80 -0.07 -7.25
N GLY A 110 -2.59 -0.46 -6.00
CA GLY A 110 -3.67 -0.73 -5.05
C GLY A 110 -4.59 0.48 -4.85
N PHE A 111 -4.01 1.68 -4.73
CA PHE A 111 -4.77 2.93 -4.70
C PHE A 111 -5.60 3.14 -5.99
N ILE A 112 -5.01 2.90 -7.16
CA ILE A 112 -5.72 3.08 -8.45
C ILE A 112 -6.91 2.11 -8.56
N ILE A 113 -6.69 0.83 -8.25
CA ILE A 113 -7.72 -0.22 -8.33
C ILE A 113 -8.85 0.06 -7.34
N THR A 114 -8.52 0.31 -6.06
CA THR A 114 -9.53 0.61 -5.03
C THR A 114 -10.30 1.90 -5.35
N SER A 115 -9.64 2.90 -5.92
CA SER A 115 -10.27 4.14 -6.37
C SER A 115 -11.28 3.91 -7.50
N ILE A 116 -10.89 3.14 -8.54
CA ILE A 116 -11.79 2.81 -9.66
C ILE A 116 -13.00 2.01 -9.16
N LEU A 117 -12.76 0.97 -8.35
CA LEU A 117 -13.84 0.15 -7.78
C LEU A 117 -14.79 1.00 -6.93
N GLY A 118 -14.25 1.85 -6.05
CA GLY A 118 -15.05 2.71 -5.19
C GLY A 118 -15.89 3.71 -5.99
N VAL A 119 -15.34 4.31 -7.04
CA VAL A 119 -16.10 5.19 -7.95
C VAL A 119 -17.20 4.42 -8.66
N LEU A 120 -16.94 3.20 -9.15
CA LEU A 120 -17.97 2.35 -9.76
C LEU A 120 -19.08 2.02 -8.78
N ALA A 121 -18.75 1.66 -7.53
CA ALA A 121 -19.74 1.38 -6.50
C ALA A 121 -20.61 2.61 -6.19
N ILE A 122 -20.02 3.80 -6.11
CA ILE A 122 -20.77 5.05 -5.93
C ILE A 122 -21.70 5.29 -7.12
N ILE A 123 -21.20 5.18 -8.36
CA ILE A 123 -22.01 5.40 -9.57
C ILE A 123 -23.19 4.43 -9.64
N ILE A 124 -22.96 3.13 -9.43
CA ILE A 124 -24.00 2.09 -9.46
C ILE A 124 -25.05 2.38 -8.39
N SER A 125 -24.61 2.70 -7.17
CA SER A 125 -25.50 2.99 -6.04
C SER A 125 -26.39 4.20 -6.28
N LEU A 126 -25.88 5.21 -6.99
CA LEU A 126 -26.62 6.44 -7.29
C LEU A 126 -27.54 6.32 -8.51
N TYR A 127 -27.25 5.41 -9.44
CA TYR A 127 -28.04 5.26 -10.67
C TYR A 127 -29.26 4.34 -10.49
N ILE A 128 -29.17 3.35 -9.59
CA ILE A 128 -30.26 2.39 -9.38
C ILE A 128 -31.32 3.00 -8.47
N LYS A 129 -32.46 3.36 -9.08
CA LYS A 129 -33.68 3.72 -8.36
C LYS A 129 -34.51 2.46 -8.12
N SER A 130 -34.58 1.99 -6.88
CA SER A 130 -35.45 0.87 -6.50
C SER A 130 -36.63 1.32 -5.67
N LYS A 131 -37.76 0.64 -5.82
CA LYS A 131 -39.00 0.87 -5.04
C LYS A 131 -39.08 0.01 -3.76
N THR A 132 -38.10 -0.87 -3.54
CA THR A 132 -38.08 -1.79 -2.40
C THR A 132 -37.05 -1.34 -1.36
N ASP A 133 -37.47 -1.30 -0.09
CA ASP A 133 -36.64 -0.81 1.03
C ASP A 133 -35.32 -1.58 1.13
N VAL A 134 -35.35 -2.90 0.96
CA VAL A 134 -34.16 -3.76 1.06
C VAL A 134 -33.08 -3.37 0.05
N VAL A 135 -33.49 -3.06 -1.18
CA VAL A 135 -32.56 -2.70 -2.26
C VAL A 135 -31.93 -1.33 -2.00
N GLU A 136 -32.69 -0.39 -1.45
CA GLU A 136 -32.16 0.91 -1.01
C GLU A 136 -31.06 0.72 0.05
N TRP A 137 -31.23 -0.21 0.99
CA TRP A 137 -30.24 -0.47 2.04
C TRP A 137 -28.96 -1.07 1.46
N VAL A 138 -29.09 -1.99 0.50
CA VAL A 138 -27.93 -2.59 -0.18
C VAL A 138 -27.10 -1.54 -0.89
N PHE A 139 -27.73 -0.69 -1.72
CA PHE A 139 -27.01 0.35 -2.45
C PHE A 139 -26.49 1.47 -1.54
N SER A 140 -27.15 1.75 -0.42
CA SER A 140 -26.58 2.65 0.61
C SER A 140 -25.29 2.07 1.21
N GLY A 141 -25.25 0.75 1.43
CA GLY A 141 -24.06 0.03 1.85
C GLY A 141 -22.93 0.12 0.82
N PHE A 142 -23.21 -0.11 -0.47
CA PHE A 142 -22.23 0.05 -1.55
C PHE A 142 -21.73 1.48 -1.70
N LEU A 143 -22.58 2.49 -1.50
CA LEU A 143 -22.18 3.90 -1.55
C LEU A 143 -21.19 4.23 -0.43
N ILE A 144 -21.50 3.85 0.81
CA ILE A 144 -20.60 4.08 1.95
C ILE A 144 -19.33 3.25 1.80
N GLY A 145 -19.46 1.98 1.43
CA GLY A 145 -18.32 1.10 1.17
C GLY A 145 -17.40 1.63 0.07
N GLY A 146 -17.96 2.18 -1.01
CA GLY A 146 -17.22 2.83 -2.09
C GLY A 146 -16.41 4.02 -1.60
N ILE A 147 -17.03 4.93 -0.84
CA ILE A 147 -16.35 6.09 -0.25
C ILE A 147 -15.23 5.65 0.69
N VAL A 148 -15.52 4.70 1.59
CA VAL A 148 -14.55 4.18 2.56
C VAL A 148 -13.39 3.47 1.85
N SER A 149 -13.65 2.71 0.80
CA SER A 149 -12.62 2.02 0.02
C SER A 149 -11.66 3.01 -0.65
N ILE A 150 -12.18 4.09 -1.27
CA ILE A 150 -11.35 5.14 -1.84
C ILE A 150 -10.50 5.77 -0.73
N PHE A 151 -11.13 6.14 0.38
CA PHE A 151 -10.46 6.81 1.49
C PHE A 151 -9.32 5.98 2.10
N ILE A 152 -9.55 4.69 2.36
CA ILE A 152 -8.52 3.79 2.89
C ILE A 152 -7.41 3.57 1.84
N GLY A 153 -7.76 3.42 0.55
CA GLY A 153 -6.79 3.35 -0.54
C GLY A 153 -5.90 4.59 -0.60
N THR A 154 -6.49 5.79 -0.45
CA THR A 154 -5.76 7.06 -0.38
C THR A 154 -4.80 7.06 0.82
N ILE A 155 -5.26 6.68 2.02
CA ILE A 155 -4.41 6.62 3.22
C ILE A 155 -3.22 5.67 3.01
N SER A 156 -3.45 4.50 2.41
CA SER A 156 -2.41 3.50 2.16
C SER A 156 -1.28 4.06 1.30
N TYR A 157 -1.61 4.77 0.21
CA TYR A 157 -0.61 5.34 -0.69
C TYR A 157 -0.13 6.75 -0.28
N PHE A 158 -0.80 7.40 0.68
CA PHE A 158 -0.52 8.79 1.06
C PHE A 158 0.90 8.98 1.59
N HIS A 159 1.47 7.99 2.28
CA HIS A 159 2.82 8.08 2.82
C HIS A 159 3.86 8.25 1.69
N ASP A 160 3.74 7.43 0.64
CA ASP A 160 4.72 7.30 -0.44
C ASP A 160 4.58 8.33 -1.55
N MET A 161 3.43 9.02 -1.63
CA MET A 161 3.26 10.10 -2.59
C MET A 161 4.36 11.17 -2.46
N GLY A 162 4.84 11.66 -3.60
CA GLY A 162 5.74 12.81 -3.63
C GLY A 162 5.13 14.02 -2.90
N ARG A 163 5.96 14.74 -2.13
CA ARG A 163 5.55 15.88 -1.29
C ARG A 163 4.66 16.90 -2.01
N PHE A 164 4.92 17.14 -3.29
CA PHE A 164 4.17 18.08 -4.11
C PHE A 164 2.88 17.51 -4.70
N ILE A 165 2.79 16.20 -4.89
CA ILE A 165 1.65 15.53 -5.52
C ILE A 165 0.48 15.37 -4.54
N LYS A 166 0.78 15.11 -3.25
CA LYS A 166 -0.20 14.93 -2.16
C LYS A 166 -1.35 15.96 -2.18
N PRO A 167 -1.12 17.28 -2.18
CA PRO A 167 -2.20 18.26 -2.15
C PRO A 167 -3.08 18.24 -3.42
N PHE A 168 -2.50 17.97 -4.59
CA PHE A 168 -3.27 17.93 -5.84
C PHE A 168 -4.18 16.70 -5.90
N ILE A 169 -3.71 15.55 -5.42
CA ILE A 169 -4.54 14.32 -5.38
C ILE A 169 -5.70 14.50 -4.40
N LEU A 170 -5.44 15.00 -3.19
CA LEU A 170 -6.52 15.27 -2.22
C LEU A 170 -7.54 16.28 -2.75
N LEU A 171 -7.07 17.35 -3.42
CA LEU A 171 -7.96 18.32 -4.05
C LEU A 171 -8.80 17.69 -5.16
N ALA A 172 -8.20 16.83 -5.99
CA ALA A 172 -8.90 16.10 -7.04
C ALA A 172 -9.95 15.13 -6.47
N GLU A 173 -9.63 14.42 -5.39
CA GLU A 173 -10.54 13.49 -4.73
C GLU A 173 -11.75 14.22 -4.12
N ILE A 174 -11.50 15.33 -3.40
CA ILE A 174 -12.56 16.19 -2.87
C ILE A 174 -13.42 16.75 -4.01
N ALA A 175 -12.80 17.26 -5.08
CA ALA A 175 -13.53 17.78 -6.24
C ALA A 175 -14.38 16.71 -6.90
N LEU A 176 -13.88 15.47 -7.00
CA LEU A 176 -14.60 14.33 -7.55
C LEU A 176 -15.82 13.95 -6.70
N ILE A 177 -15.66 13.84 -5.38
CA ILE A 177 -16.76 13.52 -4.47
C ILE A 177 -17.82 14.63 -4.51
N ILE A 178 -17.42 15.90 -4.46
CA ILE A 178 -18.33 17.05 -4.57
C ILE A 178 -19.06 17.04 -5.92
N PHE A 179 -18.34 16.81 -7.01
CA PHE A 179 -18.92 16.75 -8.35
C PHE A 179 -19.99 15.66 -8.46
N ILE A 180 -19.71 14.46 -7.95
CA ILE A 180 -20.66 13.34 -7.93
C ILE A 180 -21.89 13.70 -7.07
N ALA A 181 -21.67 14.27 -5.88
CA ALA A 181 -22.75 14.67 -4.98
C ALA A 181 -23.67 15.73 -5.61
N VAL A 182 -23.11 16.80 -6.18
CA VAL A 182 -23.86 17.89 -6.83
C VAL A 182 -24.61 17.38 -8.06
N LYS A 183 -23.94 16.63 -8.94
CA LYS A 183 -24.55 16.10 -10.17
C LYS A 183 -25.74 15.19 -9.86
N THR A 184 -25.64 14.42 -8.78
CA THR A 184 -26.72 13.55 -8.32
C THR A 184 -27.87 14.34 -7.73
N ALA A 185 -27.59 15.32 -6.87
CA ALA A 185 -28.61 16.20 -6.30
C ALA A 185 -29.41 16.95 -7.39
N MET A 186 -28.75 17.39 -8.46
CA MET A 186 -29.41 18.03 -9.60
C MET A 186 -30.29 17.05 -10.40
N LYS A 187 -29.85 15.80 -10.60
CA LYS A 187 -30.66 14.77 -11.27
C LYS A 187 -31.91 14.39 -10.48
N GLN A 188 -31.88 14.43 -9.16
CA GLN A 188 -33.06 14.18 -8.32
C GLN A 188 -34.11 15.30 -8.39
N LYS A 189 -33.73 16.52 -8.80
CA LYS A 189 -34.65 17.66 -8.97
C LYS A 189 -35.35 17.74 -10.34
N LYS A 190 -34.99 16.92 -11.32
CA LYS A 190 -35.74 16.85 -12.59
C LYS A 190 -37.02 16.02 -12.38
N PRO A 191 -38.22 16.59 -12.61
CA PRO A 191 -39.49 15.90 -12.43
C PRO A 191 -39.65 14.70 -13.37
#